data_AF-A0A8C6SDE4-F1
#
_entry.id   AF-A0A8C6SDE4-F1
#
_cell.length_a   1.000
_cell.length_b   1.000
_cell.length_c   1.000
_cell.angle_alpha   90.00
_cell.angle_beta   90.00
_cell.angle_gamma   90.00
#
_symmetry.space_group_name_H-M   'P 1'
#
loop_
_entity.id
_entity.type
_entity.pdbx_description
1 polymer ?
#
loop_
_entity_poly.entity_id
_entity_poly.type
_entity_poly.pdbx_seq_one_letter_code
_entity_poly.pdbx_strand_id
1 'polypeptide(L)'
;MEEKQTLRIVLLGKTGIGKSSLANTIYGVKGKFKESALPNSQTFECHAETTKINGRNIRLIDTPGLFDTDLESTELSLEILKCIEECAPGPHAFLIVLRVERYSKQEQEVVDKILKYFSEEALNYTTVVFTHGDDLSEGDNIKDWASDSKALKTLIQKCGGRVHVFDNKHWNNSQDPYRNNQYQVQELLNSIEETERENNGKYYTNKFLEFVINNIKKMGSVITYPARVLLGALLGAEELAKDLFEINHSARPDEDTSQEQEMDTLRIVLLGKCGSGKSSLANTIFGERQCYEVSGSAQSTTKLCQSETRRVNGINIQLIDTPGFFDTDFSNEELKSELLKCLVECVPGPHAFLLVLKVERYTRHEEVVVDEILKYFSEEALKYTTVVFTHGDFLPHG
;
A
#
# COMPACT_ATOMS: atom_id res chain seq x y z
N MET A 1 -13.35 23.12 25.80
CA MET A 1 -11.94 22.76 25.56
C MET A 1 -11.97 21.90 24.31
N GLU A 2 -11.42 22.38 23.21
CA GLU A 2 -11.38 21.64 21.95
C GLU A 2 -10.63 20.32 22.15
N GLU A 3 -11.25 19.21 21.75
CA GLU A 3 -10.62 17.90 21.83
C GLU A 3 -9.51 17.83 20.77
N LYS A 4 -8.25 17.77 21.22
CA LYS A 4 -7.10 17.65 20.30
C LYS A 4 -7.27 16.40 19.44
N GLN A 5 -7.10 16.55 18.12
CA GLN A 5 -7.12 15.43 17.19
C GLN A 5 -6.12 14.34 17.60
N THR A 6 -6.52 13.07 17.44
CA THR A 6 -5.66 11.90 17.72
C THR A 6 -4.38 11.97 16.91
N LEU A 7 -3.24 12.05 17.60
CA LEU A 7 -1.91 12.00 16.99
C LEU A 7 -1.64 10.57 16.50
N ARG A 8 -1.11 10.41 15.28
CA ARG A 8 -0.88 9.10 14.63
C ARG A 8 0.59 9.00 14.31
N ILE A 9 1.29 8.08 14.97
CA ILE A 9 2.74 7.94 14.90
C ILE A 9 3.08 6.55 14.36
N VAL A 10 3.83 6.51 13.27
CA VAL A 10 4.25 5.26 12.62
C VAL A 10 5.71 4.99 12.95
N LEU A 11 6.03 3.80 13.46
CA LEU A 11 7.39 3.38 13.78
C LEU A 11 7.94 2.52 12.63
N LEU A 12 9.09 2.90 12.08
CA LEU A 12 9.72 2.29 10.91
C LEU A 12 11.17 1.91 11.23
N GLY A 13 11.65 0.79 10.69
CA GLY A 13 13.02 0.33 10.90
C GLY A 13 13.19 -1.18 10.73
N LYS A 14 14.43 -1.67 10.76
CA LYS A 14 14.75 -3.09 10.62
C LYS A 14 14.20 -3.95 11.79
N THR A 15 14.24 -5.26 11.67
CA THR A 15 13.85 -6.18 12.77
C THR A 15 14.89 -6.17 13.89
N GLY A 16 14.46 -6.42 15.12
CA GLY A 16 15.36 -6.61 16.28
C GLY A 16 15.96 -5.33 16.88
N ILE A 17 15.69 -4.14 16.34
CA ILE A 17 16.19 -2.87 16.88
C ILE A 17 15.36 -2.31 18.05
N GLY A 18 14.31 -3.00 18.47
CA GLY A 18 13.47 -2.55 19.59
C GLY A 18 12.36 -1.56 19.23
N LYS A 19 11.81 -1.60 18.01
CA LYS A 19 10.62 -0.80 17.64
C LYS A 19 9.43 -1.03 18.57
N SER A 20 9.06 -2.30 18.80
CA SER A 20 7.97 -2.68 19.69
C SER A 20 8.25 -2.30 21.15
N SER A 21 9.51 -2.37 21.61
CA SER A 21 9.92 -1.90 22.94
C SER A 21 9.77 -0.38 23.07
N LEU A 22 10.19 0.38 22.04
CA LEU A 22 9.97 1.82 21.98
C LEU A 22 8.47 2.15 21.96
N ALA A 23 7.66 1.41 21.21
CA ALA A 23 6.21 1.57 21.18
C ALA A 23 5.59 1.36 22.58
N ASN A 24 5.98 0.29 23.29
CA ASN A 24 5.57 0.07 24.68
C ASN A 24 6.05 1.20 25.61
N THR A 25 7.25 1.75 25.36
CA THR A 25 7.79 2.91 26.09
C THR A 25 6.95 4.15 25.93
N ILE A 26 6.60 4.50 24.70
CA ILE A 26 5.73 5.63 24.42
C ILE A 26 4.33 5.34 24.96
N TYR A 27 3.82 4.12 24.84
CA TYR A 27 2.50 3.74 25.36
C TYR A 27 2.40 3.88 26.88
N GLY A 28 3.52 3.69 27.60
CA GLY A 28 3.62 3.77 29.06
C GLY A 28 3.26 2.47 29.80
N VAL A 29 2.97 1.38 29.07
CA VAL A 29 2.64 0.06 29.62
C VAL A 29 3.39 -1.02 28.83
N LYS A 30 4.06 -1.92 29.54
CA LYS A 30 4.76 -3.05 28.92
C LYS A 30 3.78 -4.10 28.36
N GLY A 31 4.18 -4.75 27.27
CA GLY A 31 3.49 -5.93 26.74
C GLY A 31 2.22 -5.62 25.94
N LYS A 32 2.01 -4.38 25.51
CA LYS A 32 0.94 -4.02 24.56
C LYS A 32 1.33 -4.38 23.14
N PHE A 33 2.51 -3.93 22.75
CA PHE A 33 3.21 -4.40 21.56
C PHE A 33 3.98 -5.66 21.96
N LYS A 34 3.86 -6.74 21.18
CA LYS A 34 4.58 -7.98 21.45
C LYS A 34 6.07 -7.76 21.26
N GLU A 35 6.81 -7.73 22.37
CA GLU A 35 8.26 -7.77 22.35
C GLU A 35 8.72 -9.22 22.23
N SER A 36 9.65 -9.48 21.31
CA SER A 36 10.26 -10.78 21.18
C SER A 36 11.78 -10.71 21.20
N ALA A 37 12.38 -11.43 22.15
CA ALA A 37 13.83 -11.53 22.32
C ALA A 37 14.45 -12.73 21.59
N LEU A 38 13.65 -13.47 20.81
CA LEU A 38 14.11 -14.65 20.08
C LEU A 38 14.68 -14.23 18.72
N PRO A 39 15.81 -14.82 18.28
CA PRO A 39 16.44 -14.52 16.99
C PRO A 39 15.51 -14.65 15.77
N ASN A 40 14.45 -15.46 15.89
CA ASN A 40 13.51 -15.79 14.82
C ASN A 40 12.10 -15.22 15.04
N SER A 41 11.89 -14.44 16.10
CA SER A 41 10.56 -13.90 16.37
C SER A 41 10.45 -12.53 15.73
N GLN A 42 10.09 -12.53 14.46
CA GLN A 42 9.80 -11.33 13.69
C GLN A 42 8.38 -10.84 14.02
N THR A 43 8.18 -9.53 14.08
CA THR A 43 6.84 -8.95 14.02
C THR A 43 6.39 -9.04 12.57
N PHE A 44 5.53 -10.01 12.25
CA PHE A 44 5.09 -10.25 10.87
C PHE A 44 3.94 -9.34 10.43
N GLU A 45 3.29 -8.65 11.37
CA GLU A 45 2.11 -7.83 11.11
C GLU A 45 2.17 -6.46 11.79
N CYS A 46 1.67 -5.44 11.12
CA CYS A 46 1.43 -4.12 11.68
C CYS A 46 0.50 -4.25 12.88
N HIS A 47 0.88 -3.62 13.98
CA HIS A 47 0.09 -3.58 15.19
C HIS A 47 -0.16 -2.12 15.59
N ALA A 48 -1.42 -1.77 15.80
CA ALA A 48 -1.81 -0.42 16.12
C ALA A 48 -2.60 -0.38 17.43
N GLU A 49 -2.14 0.45 18.35
CA GLU A 49 -2.75 0.64 19.66
C GLU A 49 -2.95 2.12 19.95
N THR A 50 -3.95 2.45 20.77
CA THR A 50 -4.25 3.84 21.14
C THR A 50 -4.18 4.01 22.65
N THR A 51 -3.51 5.07 23.07
CA THR A 51 -3.38 5.47 24.48
C THR A 51 -3.66 6.97 24.62
N LYS A 52 -3.87 7.43 25.84
CA LYS A 52 -4.08 8.85 26.15
C LYS A 52 -2.93 9.34 27.02
N ILE A 53 -2.12 10.25 26.48
CA ILE A 53 -0.96 10.84 27.15
C ILE A 53 -1.20 12.34 27.27
N ASN A 54 -1.09 12.90 28.49
CA ASN A 54 -1.33 14.32 28.78
C ASN A 54 -2.64 14.87 28.19
N GLY A 55 -3.69 14.05 28.19
CA GLY A 55 -5.01 14.43 27.67
C GLY A 55 -5.18 14.31 26.15
N ARG A 56 -4.14 13.97 25.38
CA ARG A 56 -4.20 13.76 23.93
C ARG A 56 -4.22 12.27 23.58
N ASN A 57 -5.10 11.88 22.66
CA ASN A 57 -5.10 10.51 22.13
C ASN A 57 -3.90 10.34 21.18
N ILE A 58 -3.16 9.25 21.35
CA ILE A 58 -2.01 8.88 20.53
C ILE A 58 -2.23 7.46 20.02
N ARG A 59 -2.28 7.31 18.71
CA ARG A 59 -2.29 6.05 17.99
C ARG A 59 -0.86 5.74 17.56
N LEU A 60 -0.31 4.65 18.07
CA LEU A 60 1.01 4.14 17.75
C LEU A 60 0.85 2.96 16.80
N ILE A 61 1.54 3.02 15.66
CA ILE A 61 1.54 1.96 14.65
C ILE A 61 2.95 1.38 14.61
N ASP A 62 3.12 0.18 15.14
CA ASP A 62 4.36 -0.59 15.05
C ASP A 62 4.33 -1.42 13.77
N THR A 63 5.33 -1.21 12.91
CA THR A 63 5.41 -1.91 11.62
C THR A 63 6.38 -3.10 11.70
N PRO A 64 6.17 -4.14 10.88
CA PRO A 64 7.15 -5.18 10.66
C PRO A 64 8.53 -4.63 10.30
N GLY A 65 9.58 -5.44 10.47
CA GLY A 65 10.88 -5.06 9.95
C GLY A 65 10.80 -4.85 8.45
N LEU A 66 11.09 -3.63 8.01
CA LEU A 66 11.14 -3.31 6.57
C LEU A 66 12.23 -4.11 5.82
N PHE A 67 13.05 -4.93 6.50
CA PHE A 67 14.22 -5.68 5.96
C PHE A 67 14.30 -7.12 6.46
N ASP A 68 13.21 -7.73 6.91
CA ASP A 68 13.27 -9.19 7.04
C ASP A 68 13.47 -9.78 5.63
N THR A 69 14.63 -10.41 5.42
CA THR A 69 15.02 -11.10 4.19
C THR A 69 14.08 -12.25 3.83
N ASP A 70 13.19 -12.59 4.75
CA ASP A 70 12.21 -13.68 4.64
C ASP A 70 10.84 -13.20 4.13
N LEU A 71 10.58 -11.88 4.09
CA LEU A 71 9.34 -11.33 3.57
C LEU A 71 9.44 -11.12 2.05
N GLU A 72 8.58 -11.79 1.28
CA GLU A 72 8.46 -11.51 -0.15
C GLU A 72 7.95 -10.08 -0.39
N SER A 73 8.25 -9.50 -1.56
CA SER A 73 7.86 -8.11 -1.88
C SER A 73 6.35 -7.87 -1.76
N THR A 74 5.55 -8.91 -1.98
CA THR A 74 4.09 -8.92 -1.85
C THR A 74 3.63 -8.80 -0.38
N GLU A 75 4.25 -9.52 0.54
CA GLU A 75 3.93 -9.48 1.98
C GLU A 75 4.28 -8.12 2.58
N LEU A 76 5.45 -7.57 2.23
CA LEU A 76 5.85 -6.23 2.65
C LEU A 76 4.84 -5.18 2.20
N SER A 77 4.36 -5.27 0.97
CA SER A 77 3.36 -4.35 0.45
C SER A 77 2.03 -4.44 1.21
N LEU A 78 1.56 -5.64 1.58
CA LEU A 78 0.35 -5.83 2.39
C LEU A 78 0.46 -5.14 3.76
N GLU A 79 1.66 -5.17 4.35
CA GLU A 79 1.93 -4.52 5.63
C GLU A 79 2.01 -3.00 5.51
N ILE A 80 2.58 -2.48 4.42
CA ILE A 80 2.49 -1.03 4.12
C ILE A 80 1.03 -0.59 3.98
N LEU A 81 0.16 -1.40 3.39
CA LEU A 81 -1.27 -1.09 3.31
C LEU A 81 -1.97 -1.10 4.65
N LYS A 82 -1.71 -2.11 5.49
CA LYS A 82 -2.19 -2.11 6.88
C LYS A 82 -1.73 -0.83 7.58
N CYS A 83 -0.46 -0.46 7.44
CA CYS A 83 0.06 0.78 8.01
C CYS A 83 -0.73 2.02 7.52
N ILE A 84 -0.99 2.15 6.22
CA ILE A 84 -1.75 3.29 5.65
C ILE A 84 -3.19 3.31 6.17
N GLU A 85 -3.85 2.15 6.23
CA GLU A 85 -5.19 1.97 6.80
C GLU A 85 -5.23 2.44 8.26
N GLU A 86 -4.27 1.99 9.07
CA GLU A 86 -4.20 2.27 10.50
C GLU A 86 -3.82 3.72 10.83
N CYS A 87 -3.16 4.41 9.92
CA CYS A 87 -2.80 5.81 10.07
C CYS A 87 -3.73 6.77 9.32
N ALA A 88 -4.82 6.31 8.69
CA ALA A 88 -5.77 7.16 7.97
C ALA A 88 -6.32 8.30 8.87
N PRO A 89 -6.52 9.53 8.33
CA PRO A 89 -6.31 9.96 6.94
C PRO A 89 -4.84 10.19 6.52
N GLY A 90 -3.89 9.96 7.42
CA GLY A 90 -2.45 10.03 7.17
C GLY A 90 -1.68 10.18 8.50
N PRO A 91 -0.39 9.79 8.55
CA PRO A 91 0.40 9.87 9.77
C PRO A 91 0.76 11.32 10.10
N HIS A 92 0.76 11.67 11.39
CA HIS A 92 1.25 12.98 11.85
C HIS A 92 2.75 12.98 12.07
N ALA A 93 3.33 11.81 12.36
CA ALA A 93 4.77 11.64 12.50
C ALA A 93 5.20 10.25 12.07
N PHE A 94 6.41 10.18 11.52
CA PHE A 94 7.15 8.94 11.34
C PHE A 94 8.34 8.91 12.31
N LEU A 95 8.60 7.76 12.91
CA LEU A 95 9.80 7.50 13.70
C LEU A 95 10.68 6.51 12.94
N ILE A 96 11.82 6.95 12.42
CA ILE A 96 12.85 6.04 11.94
C ILE A 96 13.62 5.56 13.17
N VAL A 97 13.34 4.34 13.57
CA VAL A 97 14.00 3.69 14.71
C VAL A 97 15.32 3.12 14.23
N LEU A 98 16.40 3.44 14.93
CA LEU A 98 17.74 2.91 14.73
C LEU A 98 18.29 2.44 16.09
N ARG A 99 19.26 1.53 16.08
CA ARG A 99 20.01 1.21 17.29
C ARG A 99 21.24 2.11 17.39
N VAL A 100 21.71 2.43 18.60
CA VAL A 100 23.05 3.01 18.81
C VAL A 100 24.11 1.99 18.42
N GLU A 101 24.43 1.96 17.13
CA GLU A 101 25.47 1.12 16.54
C GLU A 101 25.93 1.71 15.21
N ARG A 102 26.86 1.05 14.53
CA ARG A 102 27.34 1.51 13.22
C ARG A 102 26.18 1.57 12.21
N TYR A 103 25.94 2.76 11.66
CA TYR A 103 25.04 2.95 10.51
C TYR A 103 25.58 2.19 9.28
N SER A 104 24.87 1.16 8.86
CA SER A 104 25.25 0.27 7.76
C SER A 104 24.38 0.50 6.52
N LYS A 105 24.64 -0.28 5.48
CA LYS A 105 23.81 -0.26 4.26
C LYS A 105 22.36 -0.68 4.53
N GLN A 106 22.15 -1.62 5.46
CA GLN A 106 20.79 -2.06 5.81
C GLN A 106 19.95 -0.92 6.39
N GLU A 107 20.53 -0.08 7.26
CA GLU A 107 19.83 1.11 7.75
C GLU A 107 19.54 2.11 6.63
N GLN A 108 20.44 2.26 5.65
CA GLN A 108 20.20 3.12 4.50
C GLN A 108 19.06 2.60 3.62
N GLU A 109 18.99 1.29 3.40
CA GLU A 109 17.90 0.70 2.63
C GLU A 109 16.54 0.97 3.29
N VAL A 110 16.47 1.06 4.64
CA VAL A 110 15.25 1.50 5.38
C VAL A 110 14.80 2.84 4.89
N VAL A 111 15.72 3.81 4.87
CA VAL A 111 15.42 5.15 4.39
C VAL A 111 14.95 5.10 2.94
N ASP A 112 15.61 4.33 2.09
CA ASP A 112 15.27 4.24 0.67
C ASP A 112 13.85 3.66 0.46
N LYS A 113 13.43 2.66 1.26
CA LYS A 113 12.05 2.14 1.22
C LYS A 113 11.03 3.16 1.71
N ILE A 114 11.37 3.95 2.74
CA ILE A 114 10.48 5.03 3.20
C ILE A 114 10.29 6.05 2.09
N LEU A 115 11.36 6.46 1.41
CA LEU A 115 11.30 7.39 0.29
C LEU A 115 10.53 6.80 -0.90
N LYS A 116 10.62 5.49 -1.12
CA LYS A 116 9.86 4.80 -2.16
C LYS A 116 8.35 4.83 -1.90
N TYR A 117 7.90 4.55 -0.68
CA TYR A 117 6.47 4.43 -0.36
C TYR A 117 5.81 5.74 0.07
N PHE A 118 6.55 6.61 0.76
CA PHE A 118 6.07 7.84 1.37
C PHE A 118 6.78 9.09 0.82
N SER A 119 7.46 8.98 -0.33
CA SER A 119 8.14 10.11 -0.98
C SER A 119 9.17 10.85 -0.09
N GLU A 120 9.86 11.85 -0.63
CA GLU A 120 10.85 12.62 0.15
C GLU A 120 10.17 13.57 1.14
N GLU A 121 8.95 14.02 0.84
CA GLU A 121 8.17 14.92 1.70
C GLU A 121 7.83 14.29 3.05
N ALA A 122 7.79 12.95 3.17
CA ALA A 122 7.60 12.30 4.46
C ALA A 122 8.69 12.65 5.47
N LEU A 123 9.92 12.94 5.01
CA LEU A 123 11.01 13.35 5.91
C LEU A 123 10.70 14.63 6.69
N ASN A 124 9.81 15.50 6.17
CA ASN A 124 9.33 16.69 6.88
C ASN A 124 8.48 16.36 8.12
N TYR A 125 8.01 15.12 8.24
CA TYR A 125 7.23 14.59 9.36
C TYR A 125 8.01 13.54 10.17
N THR A 126 9.26 13.27 9.77
CA THR A 126 10.07 12.20 10.34
C THR A 126 10.98 12.70 11.46
N THR A 127 11.08 11.89 12.51
CA THR A 127 12.07 12.01 13.59
C THR A 127 12.93 10.75 13.64
N VAL A 128 14.24 10.89 13.75
CA VAL A 128 15.15 9.75 13.94
C VAL A 128 15.21 9.41 15.43
N VAL A 129 14.96 8.15 15.80
CA VAL A 129 14.95 7.72 17.20
C VAL A 129 15.93 6.57 17.41
N PHE A 130 16.89 6.76 18.31
CA PHE A 130 17.85 5.73 18.68
C PHE A 130 17.37 4.93 19.87
N THR A 131 17.42 3.60 19.78
CA THR A 131 17.25 2.67 20.90
C THR A 131 18.61 2.22 21.41
N HIS A 132 18.62 1.60 22.59
CA HIS A 132 19.86 1.17 23.24
C HIS A 132 20.78 2.37 23.54
N GLY A 133 20.21 3.49 23.98
CA GLY A 133 20.97 4.67 24.41
C GLY A 133 21.97 4.37 25.53
N ASP A 134 21.77 3.27 26.26
CA ASP A 134 22.71 2.73 27.24
C ASP A 134 24.02 2.19 26.64
N ASP A 135 24.10 2.03 25.32
CA ASP A 135 25.32 1.68 24.59
C ASP A 135 26.17 2.94 24.25
N LEU A 136 25.68 4.17 24.50
CA LEU A 136 26.47 5.39 24.41
C LEU A 136 27.44 5.53 25.59
N SER A 137 28.63 6.10 25.36
CA SER A 137 29.57 6.39 26.44
C SER A 137 28.98 7.44 27.38
N GLU A 138 29.41 7.41 28.65
CA GLU A 138 28.98 8.38 29.63
C GLU A 138 29.41 9.80 29.22
N GLY A 139 28.43 10.72 29.12
CA GLY A 139 28.64 12.10 28.67
C GLY A 139 28.46 12.33 27.16
N ASP A 140 28.34 11.27 26.35
CA ASP A 140 28.09 11.41 24.91
C ASP A 140 26.64 11.85 24.64
N ASN A 141 26.50 12.88 23.80
CA ASN A 141 25.20 13.31 23.28
C ASN A 141 24.92 12.60 21.95
N ILE A 142 23.69 12.08 21.77
CA ILE A 142 23.28 11.43 20.52
C ILE A 142 23.49 12.30 19.27
N LYS A 143 23.33 13.62 19.36
CA LYS A 143 23.52 14.54 18.23
C LYS A 143 24.98 14.59 17.77
N ASP A 144 25.90 14.59 18.72
CA ASP A 144 27.34 14.63 18.43
C ASP A 144 27.79 13.27 17.91
N TRP A 145 27.39 12.18 18.59
CA TRP A 145 27.67 10.82 18.16
C TRP A 145 27.13 10.53 16.73
N ALA A 146 25.91 10.96 16.41
CA ALA A 146 25.33 10.76 15.09
C ALA A 146 26.01 11.59 13.98
N SER A 147 26.74 12.66 14.36
CA SER A 147 27.45 13.53 13.42
C SER A 147 28.73 12.92 12.85
N ASP A 148 29.24 11.85 13.47
CA ASP A 148 30.44 11.13 13.02
C ASP A 148 30.22 10.34 11.70
N SER A 149 28.97 9.94 11.44
CA SER A 149 28.59 9.30 10.18
C SER A 149 28.00 10.34 9.22
N LYS A 150 28.68 10.59 8.10
CA LYS A 150 28.20 11.54 7.06
C LYS A 150 26.80 11.17 6.53
N ALA A 151 26.54 9.87 6.33
CA ALA A 151 25.25 9.39 5.83
C ALA A 151 24.13 9.64 6.86
N LEU A 152 24.38 9.29 8.12
CA LEU A 152 23.42 9.49 9.21
C LEU A 152 23.16 10.98 9.48
N LYS A 153 24.22 11.80 9.48
CA LYS A 153 24.10 13.25 9.58
C LYS A 153 23.23 13.84 8.46
N THR A 154 23.39 13.34 7.24
CA THR A 154 22.57 13.76 6.10
C THR A 154 21.10 13.38 6.30
N LEU A 155 20.81 12.15 6.75
CA LEU A 155 19.45 11.72 7.08
C LEU A 155 18.81 12.62 8.13
N ILE A 156 19.50 12.86 9.24
CA ILE A 156 19.01 13.71 10.33
C ILE A 156 18.75 15.14 9.84
N GLN A 157 19.62 15.68 8.99
CA GLN A 157 19.43 17.01 8.39
C GLN A 157 18.19 17.06 7.48
N LYS A 158 17.96 16.03 6.66
CA LYS A 158 16.72 15.93 5.86
C LYS A 158 15.48 15.81 6.74
N CYS A 159 15.61 15.23 7.93
CA CYS A 159 14.57 15.20 8.97
C CYS A 159 14.54 16.48 9.84
N GLY A 160 15.01 17.62 9.33
CA GLY A 160 14.98 18.90 10.06
C GLY A 160 15.83 18.96 11.34
N GLY A 161 16.79 18.05 11.51
CA GLY A 161 17.62 17.96 12.73
C GLY A 161 16.95 17.22 13.89
N ARG A 162 15.79 16.61 13.67
CA ARG A 162 15.00 15.91 14.70
C ARG A 162 15.62 14.55 15.02
N VAL A 163 16.20 14.43 16.21
CA VAL A 163 16.81 13.20 16.72
C VAL A 163 16.61 13.05 18.22
N HIS A 164 16.25 11.84 18.65
CA HIS A 164 16.05 11.45 20.05
C HIS A 164 16.72 10.11 20.35
N VAL A 165 16.93 9.81 21.62
CA VAL A 165 17.52 8.54 22.08
C VAL A 165 16.77 8.02 23.30
N PHE A 166 16.59 6.70 23.35
CA PHE A 166 15.90 5.99 24.40
C PHE A 166 16.79 4.91 25.00
N ASP A 167 16.76 4.82 26.32
CA ASP A 167 17.48 3.83 27.11
C ASP A 167 16.54 2.69 27.51
N ASN A 168 16.97 1.44 27.31
CA ASN A 168 16.16 0.27 27.61
C ASN A 168 16.32 -0.23 29.07
N LYS A 169 17.33 0.23 29.81
CA LYS A 169 17.64 -0.18 31.19
C LYS A 169 16.91 0.65 32.25
N HIS A 170 16.60 1.92 31.97
CA HIS A 170 16.18 2.89 33.00
C HIS A 170 14.69 3.27 32.96
N TRP A 171 13.80 2.29 32.72
CA TRP A 171 12.36 2.50 32.72
C TRP A 171 11.84 3.20 34.00
N ASN A 172 11.39 4.45 33.89
CA ASN A 172 10.78 5.28 34.94
C ASN A 172 11.59 5.45 36.24
N ASN A 173 12.87 5.07 36.27
CA ASN A 173 13.59 4.83 37.53
C ASN A 173 14.91 5.61 37.67
N SER A 174 15.22 6.57 36.78
CA SER A 174 16.41 7.43 36.87
C SER A 174 16.07 8.88 37.26
N GLN A 175 16.94 9.51 38.05
CA GLN A 175 16.88 10.96 38.29
C GLN A 175 17.56 11.78 37.19
N ASP A 176 18.38 11.15 36.34
CA ASP A 176 18.97 11.78 35.17
C ASP A 176 17.89 11.92 34.09
N PRO A 177 17.53 13.16 33.66
CA PRO A 177 16.56 13.38 32.59
C PRO A 177 16.93 12.65 31.30
N TYR A 178 18.24 12.52 31.00
CA TYR A 178 18.72 11.83 29.80
C TYR A 178 18.47 10.32 29.86
N ARG A 179 18.44 9.71 31.05
CA ARG A 179 18.20 8.29 31.28
C ARG A 179 16.82 8.03 31.91
N ASN A 180 15.87 8.94 31.73
CA ASN A 180 14.51 8.80 32.26
C ASN A 180 13.50 8.70 31.10
N ASN A 181 12.85 7.55 30.97
CA ASN A 181 11.94 7.31 29.86
C ASN A 181 10.72 8.24 29.85
N GLN A 182 10.24 8.73 31.00
CA GLN A 182 9.14 9.71 31.02
C GLN A 182 9.57 11.05 30.41
N TYR A 183 10.79 11.50 30.75
CA TYR A 183 11.37 12.70 30.16
C TYR A 183 11.63 12.52 28.66
N GLN A 184 12.24 11.40 28.26
CA GLN A 184 12.51 11.09 26.85
C GLN A 184 11.22 11.03 26.01
N VAL A 185 10.15 10.39 26.52
CA VAL A 185 8.84 10.36 25.87
C VAL A 185 8.27 11.79 25.76
N GLN A 186 8.35 12.58 26.82
CA GLN A 186 7.84 13.96 26.79
C GLN A 186 8.56 14.81 25.74
N GLU A 187 9.89 14.73 25.65
CA GLU A 187 10.68 15.47 24.67
C GLU A 187 10.42 15.01 23.24
N LEU A 188 10.26 13.70 23.02
CA LEU A 188 9.86 13.16 21.72
C LEU A 188 8.50 13.72 21.30
N LEU A 189 7.51 13.70 22.20
CA LEU A 189 6.17 14.23 21.91
C LEU A 189 6.20 15.74 21.67
N ASN A 190 6.95 16.51 22.46
CA ASN A 190 7.15 17.95 22.22
C ASN A 190 7.73 18.21 20.82
N SER A 191 8.74 17.43 20.41
CA SER A 191 9.35 17.51 19.07
C SER A 191 8.35 17.18 17.96
N ILE A 192 7.45 16.22 18.18
CA ILE A 192 6.39 15.88 17.21
C ILE A 192 5.34 17.00 17.14
N GLU A 193 4.93 17.58 18.27
CA GLU A 193 3.97 18.70 18.30
C GLU A 193 4.55 19.96 17.62
N GLU A 194 5.85 20.22 17.74
CA GLU A 194 6.54 21.27 16.97
C GLU A 194 6.47 20.97 15.47
N THR A 195 6.78 19.73 15.07
CA THR A 195 6.73 19.30 13.66
C THR A 195 5.32 19.43 13.09
N GLU A 196 4.29 19.06 13.85
CA GLU A 196 2.89 19.23 13.45
C GLU A 196 2.55 20.72 13.25
N ARG A 197 3.04 21.60 14.13
CA ARG A 197 2.84 23.05 14.01
C ARG A 197 3.54 23.63 12.77
N GLU A 198 4.78 23.23 12.51
CA GLU A 198 5.54 23.60 11.32
C GLU A 198 4.82 23.15 10.03
N ASN A 199 4.12 22.02 10.08
CA ASN A 199 3.28 21.50 9.00
C ASN A 199 1.83 22.02 9.03
N ASN A 200 1.56 23.14 9.72
CA ASN A 200 0.25 23.79 9.81
C ASN A 200 -0.87 22.91 10.40
N GLY A 201 -0.52 22.02 11.33
CA GLY A 201 -1.46 21.07 11.93
C GLY A 201 -1.90 19.95 11.00
N LYS A 202 -1.27 19.82 9.81
CA LYS A 202 -1.62 18.79 8.84
C LYS A 202 -0.84 17.51 9.12
N TYR A 203 -1.45 16.38 8.76
CA TYR A 203 -0.77 15.10 8.66
C TYR A 203 -0.07 14.98 7.30
N TYR A 204 0.91 14.08 7.22
CA TYR A 204 1.54 13.71 5.97
C TYR A 204 0.51 13.08 5.03
N THR A 205 0.51 13.54 3.78
CA THR A 205 -0.27 12.96 2.69
C THR A 205 0.51 13.12 1.39
N ASN A 206 0.26 12.22 0.45
CA ASN A 206 0.63 12.37 -0.95
C ASN A 206 -0.51 11.78 -1.80
N LYS A 207 -0.48 11.97 -3.13
CA LYS A 207 -1.60 11.46 -3.95
C LYS A 207 -1.72 9.92 -3.90
N PHE A 208 -0.63 9.20 -3.61
CA PHE A 208 -0.67 7.75 -3.45
C PHE A 208 -1.45 7.35 -2.18
N LEU A 209 -1.18 7.96 -1.03
CA LEU A 209 -1.92 7.76 0.21
C LEU A 209 -3.38 8.17 0.04
N GLU A 210 -3.65 9.30 -0.62
CA GLU A 210 -5.02 9.74 -0.92
C GLU A 210 -5.75 8.73 -1.79
N PHE A 211 -5.10 8.22 -2.84
CA PHE A 211 -5.66 7.18 -3.69
C PHE A 211 -5.98 5.92 -2.87
N VAL A 212 -5.03 5.41 -2.10
CA VAL A 212 -5.23 4.24 -1.24
C VAL A 212 -6.41 4.47 -0.29
N ILE A 213 -6.39 5.56 0.49
CA ILE A 213 -7.40 5.84 1.51
C ILE A 213 -8.78 6.07 0.90
N ASN A 214 -8.89 6.77 -0.23
CA ASN A 214 -10.17 6.98 -0.90
C ASN A 214 -10.75 5.67 -1.44
N ASN A 215 -9.91 4.79 -1.97
CA ASN A 215 -10.34 3.47 -2.42
C ASN A 215 -10.74 2.57 -1.24
N ILE A 216 -9.99 2.60 -0.12
CA ILE A 216 -10.38 1.90 1.12
C ILE A 216 -11.75 2.39 1.61
N LYS A 217 -11.99 3.71 1.63
CA LYS A 217 -13.28 4.28 2.04
C LYS A 217 -14.44 3.86 1.13
N LYS A 218 -14.21 3.84 -0.19
CA LYS A 218 -15.20 3.39 -1.19
C LYS A 218 -15.53 1.90 -1.07
N MET A 219 -14.58 1.09 -0.61
CA MET A 219 -14.74 -0.37 -0.48
C MET A 219 -15.53 -0.83 0.76
N GLY A 220 -15.90 0.09 1.67
CA GLY A 220 -16.40 -0.28 2.99
C GLY A 220 -15.31 -0.95 3.85
N SER A 221 -15.57 -1.17 5.14
CA SER A 221 -14.59 -1.66 6.13
C SER A 221 -14.05 -3.09 5.90
N VAL A 222 -14.25 -3.65 4.70
CA VAL A 222 -13.73 -4.96 4.30
C VAL A 222 -13.04 -4.79 2.95
N ILE A 223 -11.76 -4.42 2.98
CA ILE A 223 -10.89 -4.67 1.82
C ILE A 223 -10.82 -6.20 1.69
N THR A 224 -11.56 -6.75 0.74
CA THR A 224 -11.51 -8.19 0.47
C THR A 224 -10.05 -8.56 0.14
N TYR A 225 -9.62 -9.77 0.49
CA TYR A 225 -8.27 -10.26 0.21
C TYR A 225 -7.79 -9.96 -1.24
N PRO A 226 -8.64 -10.06 -2.29
CA PRO A 226 -8.30 -9.64 -3.65
C PRO A 226 -7.89 -8.16 -3.80
N ALA A 227 -8.55 -7.24 -3.11
CA ALA A 227 -8.21 -5.81 -3.16
C ALA A 227 -6.91 -5.49 -2.42
N ARG A 228 -6.55 -6.26 -1.37
CA ARG A 228 -5.23 -6.14 -0.71
C ARG A 228 -4.11 -6.65 -1.62
N VAL A 229 -4.34 -7.76 -2.33
CA VAL A 229 -3.41 -8.32 -3.32
C VAL A 229 -3.15 -7.32 -4.46
N LEU A 230 -4.20 -6.73 -5.01
CA LEU A 230 -4.12 -5.67 -6.02
C LEU A 230 -3.26 -4.50 -5.55
N LEU A 231 -3.61 -3.96 -4.39
CA LEU A 231 -2.97 -2.76 -3.87
C LEU A 231 -1.51 -3.07 -3.43
N GLY A 232 -1.25 -4.33 -3.08
CA GLY A 232 0.09 -4.86 -2.83
C GLY A 232 0.94 -4.98 -4.10
N ALA A 233 0.34 -5.37 -5.23
CA ALA A 233 0.99 -5.37 -6.54
C ALA A 233 1.34 -3.95 -7.02
N LEU A 234 0.45 -2.98 -6.77
CA LEU A 234 0.69 -1.55 -7.03
C LEU A 234 1.89 -0.99 -6.25
N LEU A 235 2.08 -1.45 -5.01
CA LEU A 235 3.23 -1.10 -4.16
C LEU A 235 4.54 -1.81 -4.57
N GLY A 236 4.44 -2.92 -5.30
CA GLY A 236 5.57 -3.75 -5.74
C GLY A 236 6.19 -3.35 -7.08
N ALA A 237 5.58 -2.45 -7.84
CA ALA A 237 6.07 -2.01 -9.14
C ALA A 237 6.04 -0.47 -9.24
N GLU A 238 7.22 0.13 -9.07
CA GLU A 238 7.43 1.59 -9.01
C GLU A 238 6.89 2.37 -10.23
N GLU A 239 6.87 1.75 -11.41
CA GLU A 239 6.32 2.35 -12.63
C GLU A 239 4.79 2.41 -12.61
N LEU A 240 4.12 1.45 -11.96
CA LEU A 240 2.66 1.32 -11.97
C LEU A 240 1.95 2.37 -11.11
N ALA A 241 2.51 2.70 -9.95
CA ALA A 241 2.00 3.78 -9.11
C ALA A 241 2.13 5.14 -9.81
N LYS A 242 3.13 5.30 -10.69
CA LYS A 242 3.36 6.50 -11.51
C LYS A 242 2.31 6.63 -12.62
N ASP A 243 2.04 5.55 -13.34
CA ASP A 243 1.05 5.56 -14.42
C ASP A 243 -0.38 5.81 -13.88
N LEU A 244 -0.74 5.18 -12.76
CA LEU A 244 -2.02 5.44 -12.09
C LEU A 244 -2.18 6.91 -11.65
N PHE A 245 -1.06 7.55 -11.30
CA PHE A 245 -1.00 8.93 -10.87
C PHE A 245 -1.16 9.92 -12.03
N GLU A 246 -0.70 9.57 -13.23
CA GLU A 246 -0.86 10.40 -14.44
C GLU A 246 -2.28 10.30 -15.03
N ILE A 247 -2.94 9.14 -14.92
CA ILE A 247 -4.30 8.93 -15.44
C ILE A 247 -5.34 9.77 -14.66
N ASN A 248 -5.16 9.93 -13.35
CA ASN A 248 -6.09 10.63 -12.46
C ASN A 248 -6.02 12.18 -12.51
N HIS A 249 -5.41 12.77 -13.55
CA HIS A 249 -5.45 14.23 -13.80
C HIS A 249 -6.50 14.67 -14.83
N SER A 250 -7.44 13.79 -15.20
CA SER A 250 -8.53 14.11 -16.13
C SER A 250 -9.95 14.07 -15.55
N ALA A 251 -10.16 13.55 -14.32
CA ALA A 251 -11.48 13.48 -13.70
C ALA A 251 -11.64 14.56 -12.61
N ARG A 252 -12.54 15.51 -12.83
CA ARG A 252 -12.97 16.49 -11.83
C ARG A 252 -13.75 15.79 -10.71
N PRO A 253 -13.62 16.19 -9.44
CA PRO A 253 -14.51 15.73 -8.41
C PRO A 253 -15.81 16.52 -8.49
N ASP A 254 -16.90 15.88 -8.92
CA ASP A 254 -18.24 16.43 -8.73
C ASP A 254 -18.77 16.02 -7.34
N GLU A 255 -19.34 17.01 -6.66
CA GLU A 255 -19.95 16.95 -5.34
C GLU A 255 -21.32 16.24 -5.36
N ASP A 256 -21.65 15.66 -4.20
CA ASP A 256 -22.99 15.33 -3.68
C ASP A 256 -23.94 14.50 -4.57
N THR A 257 -24.26 13.28 -4.14
CA THR A 257 -25.64 12.80 -4.26
C THR A 257 -26.01 11.72 -3.24
N SER A 258 -27.23 11.88 -2.75
CA SER A 258 -28.07 11.06 -1.88
C SER A 258 -27.84 9.55 -1.88
N GLN A 259 -28.05 8.96 -0.69
CA GLN A 259 -28.20 7.53 -0.44
C GLN A 259 -29.25 6.88 -1.37
N GLU A 260 -28.81 6.29 -2.47
CA GLU A 260 -29.55 5.26 -3.19
C GLU A 260 -29.10 3.89 -2.69
N GLN A 261 -30.05 2.98 -2.44
CA GLN A 261 -29.76 1.59 -2.15
C GLN A 261 -29.03 0.99 -3.36
N GLU A 262 -27.72 0.80 -3.22
CA GLU A 262 -26.85 0.19 -4.22
C GLU A 262 -27.39 -1.21 -4.56
N MET A 263 -27.91 -1.40 -5.78
CA MET A 263 -28.28 -2.72 -6.26
C MET A 263 -27.00 -3.52 -6.51
N ASP A 264 -26.91 -4.73 -5.94
CA ASP A 264 -25.79 -5.65 -6.16
C ASP A 264 -25.44 -5.75 -7.65
N THR A 265 -24.26 -5.26 -8.01
CA THR A 265 -23.77 -5.23 -9.39
C THR A 265 -22.71 -6.30 -9.56
N LEU A 266 -22.97 -7.28 -10.44
CA LEU A 266 -22.06 -8.34 -10.78
C LEU A 266 -20.95 -7.84 -11.71
N ARG A 267 -19.77 -7.58 -11.15
CA ARG A 267 -18.55 -7.14 -11.85
C ARG A 267 -17.76 -8.32 -12.42
N ILE A 268 -17.57 -8.34 -13.74
CA ILE A 268 -16.91 -9.42 -14.47
C ILE A 268 -15.80 -8.83 -15.34
N VAL A 269 -14.59 -9.40 -15.26
CA VAL A 269 -13.43 -8.97 -16.06
C VAL A 269 -13.21 -9.95 -17.21
N LEU A 270 -13.08 -9.44 -18.43
CA LEU A 270 -12.78 -10.24 -19.62
C LEU A 270 -11.28 -10.23 -19.88
N LEU A 271 -10.64 -11.40 -19.86
CA LEU A 271 -9.20 -11.58 -20.08
C LEU A 271 -8.96 -12.51 -21.26
N GLY A 272 -7.86 -12.32 -21.98
CA GLY A 272 -7.58 -13.10 -23.18
C GLY A 272 -6.76 -12.35 -24.22
N LYS A 273 -6.09 -13.10 -25.10
CA LYS A 273 -5.22 -12.57 -26.15
C LYS A 273 -5.93 -11.56 -27.05
N CYS A 274 -5.20 -10.66 -27.71
CA CYS A 274 -5.74 -9.86 -28.80
C CYS A 274 -6.39 -10.76 -29.87
N GLY A 275 -7.56 -10.36 -30.37
CA GLY A 275 -8.34 -11.14 -31.34
C GLY A 275 -9.10 -12.36 -30.80
N SER A 276 -9.02 -12.65 -29.49
CA SER A 276 -9.78 -13.76 -28.86
C SER A 276 -11.30 -13.54 -28.82
N GLY A 277 -11.76 -12.31 -29.11
CA GLY A 277 -13.19 -11.98 -29.17
C GLY A 277 -13.80 -11.51 -27.85
N LYS A 278 -13.00 -10.95 -26.93
CA LYS A 278 -13.49 -10.38 -25.66
C LYS A 278 -14.60 -9.34 -25.84
N SER A 279 -14.37 -8.31 -26.65
CA SER A 279 -15.36 -7.26 -26.95
C SER A 279 -16.63 -7.82 -27.59
N SER A 280 -16.48 -8.82 -28.48
CA SER A 280 -17.61 -9.53 -29.08
C SER A 280 -18.40 -10.34 -28.06
N LEU A 281 -17.72 -11.00 -27.12
CA LEU A 281 -18.34 -11.71 -26.01
C LEU A 281 -19.06 -10.73 -25.08
N ALA A 282 -18.46 -9.57 -24.78
CA ALA A 282 -19.06 -8.53 -23.95
C ALA A 282 -20.40 -8.04 -24.54
N ASN A 283 -20.39 -7.69 -25.82
CA ASN A 283 -21.59 -7.33 -26.58
C ASN A 283 -22.65 -8.46 -26.57
N THR A 284 -22.22 -9.71 -26.68
CA THR A 284 -23.11 -10.88 -26.62
C THR A 284 -23.77 -11.03 -25.25
N ILE A 285 -23.02 -10.84 -24.16
CA ILE A 285 -23.53 -10.91 -22.78
C ILE A 285 -24.57 -9.81 -22.55
N PHE A 286 -24.35 -8.61 -23.08
CA PHE A 286 -25.32 -7.52 -22.98
C PHE A 286 -26.53 -7.66 -23.92
N GLY A 287 -26.47 -8.57 -24.91
CA GLY A 287 -27.55 -8.74 -25.89
C GLY A 287 -27.64 -7.59 -26.91
N GLU A 288 -26.62 -6.73 -26.99
CA GLU A 288 -26.57 -5.56 -27.87
C GLU A 288 -25.24 -5.49 -28.62
N ARG A 289 -25.27 -5.18 -29.92
CA ARG A 289 -24.09 -5.30 -30.82
C ARG A 289 -23.12 -4.10 -30.80
N GLN A 290 -23.33 -3.08 -29.98
CA GLN A 290 -22.64 -1.79 -30.09
C GLN A 290 -22.16 -1.19 -28.75
N CYS A 291 -22.05 -1.98 -27.68
CA CYS A 291 -21.54 -1.46 -26.40
C CYS A 291 -20.02 -1.33 -26.42
N TYR A 292 -19.33 -2.24 -27.11
CA TYR A 292 -17.88 -2.23 -27.32
C TYR A 292 -17.59 -2.21 -28.82
N GLU A 293 -16.58 -1.45 -29.23
CA GLU A 293 -16.15 -1.41 -30.63
C GLU A 293 -15.55 -2.77 -31.04
N VAL A 294 -16.08 -3.35 -32.12
CA VAL A 294 -15.57 -4.60 -32.69
C VAL A 294 -15.15 -4.32 -34.13
N SER A 295 -13.89 -4.58 -34.46
CA SER A 295 -13.46 -4.64 -35.87
C SER A 295 -12.82 -5.98 -36.21
N GLY A 296 -13.02 -6.42 -37.45
CA GLY A 296 -12.30 -7.55 -38.06
C GLY A 296 -10.96 -7.14 -38.68
N SER A 297 -10.35 -6.05 -38.20
CA SER A 297 -9.07 -5.53 -38.70
C SER A 297 -7.89 -6.35 -38.18
N ALA A 298 -6.78 -6.35 -38.92
CA ALA A 298 -5.49 -6.86 -38.43
C ALA A 298 -4.85 -5.96 -37.36
N GLN A 299 -5.42 -4.77 -37.12
CA GLN A 299 -5.05 -3.86 -36.05
C GLN A 299 -6.02 -4.01 -34.87
N SER A 300 -5.47 -3.98 -33.65
CA SER A 300 -6.27 -4.03 -32.43
C SER A 300 -7.16 -2.80 -32.27
N THR A 301 -8.38 -3.06 -31.81
CA THR A 301 -9.42 -2.04 -31.63
C THR A 301 -9.51 -1.56 -30.19
N THR A 302 -9.47 -2.48 -29.24
CA THR A 302 -9.46 -2.16 -27.81
C THR A 302 -8.06 -1.78 -27.38
N LYS A 303 -7.78 -0.47 -27.44
CA LYS A 303 -6.50 0.08 -26.98
C LYS A 303 -6.50 0.49 -25.50
N LEU A 304 -7.67 0.58 -24.90
CA LEU A 304 -7.88 0.99 -23.50
C LEU A 304 -8.93 0.07 -22.88
N CYS A 305 -8.88 -0.16 -21.58
CA CYS A 305 -9.94 -0.80 -20.83
C CYS A 305 -11.25 -0.03 -21.04
N GLN A 306 -12.32 -0.77 -21.31
CA GLN A 306 -13.66 -0.24 -21.43
C GLN A 306 -14.52 -0.92 -20.38
N SER A 307 -15.18 -0.12 -19.54
CA SER A 307 -16.14 -0.60 -18.54
C SER A 307 -17.53 -0.08 -18.85
N GLU A 308 -18.50 -0.98 -18.88
CA GLU A 308 -19.91 -0.66 -19.09
C GLU A 308 -20.75 -1.42 -18.07
N THR A 309 -21.79 -0.77 -17.55
CA THR A 309 -22.74 -1.39 -16.61
C THR A 309 -24.13 -1.41 -17.22
N ARG A 310 -24.75 -2.60 -17.28
CA ARG A 310 -26.11 -2.78 -17.81
C ARG A 310 -26.91 -3.78 -17.01
N ARG A 311 -28.24 -3.64 -17.09
CA ARG A 311 -29.17 -4.61 -16.50
C ARG A 311 -29.52 -5.69 -17.52
N VAL A 312 -29.05 -6.91 -17.29
CA VAL A 312 -29.32 -8.10 -18.12
C VAL A 312 -30.14 -9.09 -17.32
N ASN A 313 -31.32 -9.48 -17.83
CA ASN A 313 -32.22 -10.43 -17.17
C ASN A 313 -32.51 -10.10 -15.68
N GLY A 314 -32.58 -8.81 -15.35
CA GLY A 314 -32.85 -8.33 -14.00
C GLY A 314 -31.63 -8.14 -13.10
N ILE A 315 -30.45 -8.61 -13.52
CA ILE A 315 -29.16 -8.48 -12.80
C ILE A 315 -28.39 -7.29 -13.37
N ASN A 316 -27.85 -6.42 -12.51
CA ASN A 316 -26.90 -5.39 -12.94
C ASN A 316 -25.54 -6.06 -13.15
N ILE A 317 -24.99 -5.99 -14.35
CA ILE A 317 -23.70 -6.56 -14.71
C ILE A 317 -22.79 -5.42 -15.18
N GLN A 318 -21.63 -5.31 -14.54
CA GLN A 318 -20.52 -4.49 -15.04
C GLN A 318 -19.54 -5.41 -15.75
N LEU A 319 -19.30 -5.16 -17.04
CA LEU A 319 -18.25 -5.85 -17.79
C LEU A 319 -17.07 -4.91 -17.96
N ILE A 320 -15.88 -5.41 -17.66
CA ILE A 320 -14.62 -4.72 -17.94
C ILE A 320 -13.93 -5.50 -19.06
N ASP A 321 -13.94 -4.91 -20.26
CA ASP A 321 -13.22 -5.42 -21.42
C ASP A 321 -11.79 -4.90 -21.38
N THR A 322 -10.83 -5.78 -21.10
CA THR A 322 -9.42 -5.41 -21.08
C THR A 322 -8.83 -5.43 -22.49
N PRO A 323 -7.76 -4.67 -22.76
CA PRO A 323 -6.96 -4.86 -23.96
C PRO A 323 -6.51 -6.31 -24.12
N GLY A 324 -6.27 -6.71 -25.37
CA GLY A 324 -5.72 -8.03 -25.65
C GLY A 324 -4.26 -8.16 -25.23
N PHE A 325 -3.95 -9.19 -24.46
CA PHE A 325 -2.56 -9.61 -24.25
C PHE A 325 -1.92 -9.95 -25.62
N PHE A 326 -0.64 -9.59 -25.82
CA PHE A 326 0.14 -9.87 -27.05
C PHE A 326 -0.32 -9.16 -28.33
N ASP A 327 -0.89 -7.98 -28.19
CA ASP A 327 -1.02 -7.08 -29.33
C ASP A 327 0.37 -6.48 -29.66
N THR A 328 0.80 -6.55 -30.93
CA THR A 328 2.11 -6.05 -31.36
C THR A 328 2.25 -4.53 -31.22
N ASP A 329 1.15 -3.84 -30.96
CA ASP A 329 1.07 -2.40 -30.76
C ASP A 329 1.26 -1.98 -29.29
N PHE A 330 1.31 -2.91 -28.32
CA PHE A 330 1.45 -2.62 -26.88
C PHE A 330 2.83 -2.97 -26.33
N SER A 331 3.43 -2.05 -25.59
CA SER A 331 4.52 -2.35 -24.66
C SER A 331 4.01 -3.07 -23.41
N ASN A 332 4.91 -3.78 -22.71
CA ASN A 332 4.58 -4.42 -21.44
C ASN A 332 4.09 -3.42 -20.38
N GLU A 333 4.51 -2.15 -20.43
CA GLU A 333 4.08 -1.10 -19.51
C GLU A 333 2.66 -0.60 -19.82
N GLU A 334 2.30 -0.46 -21.09
CA GLU A 334 0.94 -0.05 -21.47
C GLU A 334 -0.09 -1.13 -21.10
N LEU A 335 0.21 -2.40 -21.36
CA LEU A 335 -0.66 -3.51 -20.95
C LEU A 335 -0.85 -3.55 -19.44
N LYS A 336 0.22 -3.31 -18.70
CA LYS A 336 0.23 -3.22 -17.24
C LYS A 336 -0.68 -2.09 -16.74
N SER A 337 -0.51 -0.88 -17.27
CA SER A 337 -1.32 0.29 -16.91
C SER A 337 -2.81 0.03 -17.10
N GLU A 338 -3.17 -0.64 -18.20
CA GLU A 338 -4.56 -0.99 -18.49
C GLU A 338 -5.13 -2.04 -17.53
N LEU A 339 -4.37 -3.09 -17.19
CA LEU A 339 -4.82 -4.06 -16.19
C LEU A 339 -5.09 -3.41 -14.82
N LEU A 340 -4.33 -2.38 -14.46
CA LEU A 340 -4.58 -1.64 -13.22
C LEU A 340 -5.81 -0.74 -13.30
N LYS A 341 -6.09 -0.11 -14.44
CA LYS A 341 -7.36 0.61 -14.64
C LYS A 341 -8.54 -0.32 -14.44
N CYS A 342 -8.48 -1.51 -15.04
CA CYS A 342 -9.49 -2.56 -14.83
C CYS A 342 -9.68 -2.86 -13.34
N LEU A 343 -8.59 -3.03 -12.60
CA LEU A 343 -8.64 -3.30 -11.17
C LEU A 343 -9.27 -2.15 -10.34
N VAL A 344 -9.08 -0.89 -10.74
CA VAL A 344 -9.75 0.28 -10.12
C VAL A 344 -11.23 0.33 -10.47
N GLU A 345 -11.59 0.03 -11.72
CA GLU A 345 -12.99 -0.01 -12.17
C GLU A 345 -13.79 -1.16 -11.54
N CYS A 346 -13.09 -2.20 -11.07
CA CYS A 346 -13.69 -3.37 -10.45
C CYS A 346 -14.01 -3.22 -8.96
N VAL A 347 -13.74 -2.08 -8.32
CA VAL A 347 -13.93 -1.88 -6.87
C VAL A 347 -15.34 -2.30 -6.40
N PRO A 348 -15.50 -3.04 -5.28
CA PRO A 348 -14.48 -3.54 -4.33
C PRO A 348 -13.68 -4.77 -4.77
N GLY A 349 -13.92 -5.28 -5.97
CA GLY A 349 -13.22 -6.41 -6.58
C GLY A 349 -14.11 -7.08 -7.63
N PRO A 350 -13.52 -7.76 -8.62
CA PRO A 350 -14.29 -8.55 -9.57
C PRO A 350 -14.93 -9.75 -8.87
N HIS A 351 -16.14 -10.12 -9.29
CA HIS A 351 -16.82 -11.34 -8.83
C HIS A 351 -16.41 -12.56 -9.65
N ALA A 352 -16.05 -12.36 -10.92
CA ALA A 352 -15.61 -13.41 -11.81
C ALA A 352 -14.65 -12.87 -12.89
N PHE A 353 -13.82 -13.76 -13.40
CA PHE A 353 -13.01 -13.54 -14.60
C PHE A 353 -13.52 -14.44 -15.72
N LEU A 354 -13.61 -13.93 -16.94
CA LEU A 354 -13.82 -14.75 -18.12
C LEU A 354 -12.52 -14.80 -18.92
N LEU A 355 -11.86 -15.95 -18.92
CA LEU A 355 -10.71 -16.20 -19.80
C LEU A 355 -11.23 -16.60 -21.18
N VAL A 356 -11.22 -15.63 -22.08
CA VAL A 356 -11.71 -15.74 -23.45
C VAL A 356 -10.62 -16.34 -24.33
N LEU A 357 -10.86 -17.57 -24.80
CA LEU A 357 -10.00 -18.30 -25.71
C LEU A 357 -10.73 -18.51 -27.03
N LYS A 358 -10.02 -18.52 -28.14
CA LYS A 358 -10.58 -18.89 -29.43
C LYS A 358 -10.54 -20.42 -29.60
N VAL A 359 -11.51 -21.01 -30.30
CA VAL A 359 -11.44 -22.42 -30.72
C VAL A 359 -10.35 -22.56 -31.78
N GLU A 360 -9.11 -22.71 -31.30
CA GLU A 360 -7.92 -22.99 -32.09
C GLU A 360 -6.88 -23.72 -31.22
N ARG A 361 -5.67 -23.93 -31.74
CA ARG A 361 -4.60 -24.58 -30.95
C ARG A 361 -4.22 -23.70 -29.77
N TYR A 362 -4.17 -24.31 -28.58
CA TYR A 362 -3.56 -23.68 -27.41
C TYR A 362 -2.05 -23.58 -27.61
N THR A 363 -1.51 -22.37 -27.52
CA THR A 363 -0.09 -22.06 -27.72
C THR A 363 0.51 -21.44 -26.47
N ARG A 364 1.83 -21.19 -26.52
CA ARG A 364 2.54 -20.46 -25.46
C ARG A 364 1.96 -19.06 -25.21
N HIS A 365 1.30 -18.43 -26.18
CA HIS A 365 0.68 -17.13 -25.95
C HIS A 365 -0.46 -17.20 -24.94
N GLU A 366 -1.24 -18.28 -24.96
CA GLU A 366 -2.32 -18.51 -24.00
C GLU A 366 -1.76 -18.82 -22.60
N GLU A 367 -0.65 -19.55 -22.50
CA GLU A 367 0.06 -19.78 -21.23
C GLU A 367 0.47 -18.46 -20.57
N VAL A 368 1.04 -17.52 -21.32
CA VAL A 368 1.47 -16.25 -20.73
C VAL A 368 0.28 -15.37 -20.31
N VAL A 369 -0.91 -15.50 -20.94
CA VAL A 369 -2.12 -14.84 -20.41
C VAL A 369 -2.45 -15.36 -19.01
N VAL A 370 -2.33 -16.68 -18.80
CA VAL A 370 -2.50 -17.28 -17.47
C VAL A 370 -1.43 -16.79 -16.50
N ASP A 371 -0.16 -16.71 -16.92
CA ASP A 371 0.92 -16.19 -16.09
C ASP A 371 0.68 -14.73 -15.67
N GLU A 372 0.17 -13.88 -16.56
CA GLU A 372 -0.17 -12.49 -16.21
C GLU A 372 -1.41 -12.41 -15.29
N ILE A 373 -2.39 -13.32 -15.44
CA ILE A 373 -3.49 -13.45 -14.46
C ILE A 373 -2.92 -13.76 -13.07
N LEU A 374 -2.04 -14.75 -12.98
CA LEU A 374 -1.40 -15.13 -11.74
C LEU A 374 -0.59 -13.99 -11.14
N LYS A 375 0.10 -13.24 -11.99
CA LYS A 375 0.96 -12.13 -11.60
C LYS A 375 0.19 -10.93 -11.02
N TYR A 376 -0.94 -10.53 -11.60
CA TYR A 376 -1.69 -9.34 -11.13
C TYR A 376 -2.89 -9.66 -10.23
N PHE A 377 -3.50 -10.83 -10.40
CA PHE A 377 -4.73 -11.21 -9.70
C PHE A 377 -4.53 -12.37 -8.72
N SER A 378 -3.31 -12.92 -8.60
CA SER A 378 -2.91 -14.10 -7.80
C SER A 378 -3.52 -15.43 -8.24
N GLU A 379 -3.00 -16.54 -7.72
CA GLU A 379 -3.56 -17.89 -7.95
C GLU A 379 -5.03 -18.02 -7.50
N GLU A 380 -5.46 -17.26 -6.50
CA GLU A 380 -6.86 -17.29 -6.04
C GLU A 380 -7.84 -16.82 -7.13
N ALA A 381 -7.42 -15.93 -8.04
CA ALA A 381 -8.26 -15.48 -9.16
C ALA A 381 -8.65 -16.62 -10.11
N LEU A 382 -7.84 -17.68 -10.20
CA LEU A 382 -8.17 -18.85 -11.01
C LEU A 382 -9.42 -19.58 -10.49
N LYS A 383 -9.71 -19.52 -9.18
CA LYS A 383 -10.94 -20.12 -8.61
C LYS A 383 -12.21 -19.42 -9.06
N TYR A 384 -12.10 -18.14 -9.44
CA TYR A 384 -13.19 -17.31 -9.93
C TYR A 384 -13.13 -17.11 -11.45
N THR A 385 -12.25 -17.86 -12.15
CA THR A 385 -12.11 -17.80 -13.60
C THR A 385 -12.97 -18.85 -14.27
N THR A 386 -13.79 -18.41 -15.22
CA THR A 386 -14.48 -19.29 -16.17
C THR A 386 -13.82 -19.16 -17.54
N VAL A 387 -13.51 -20.29 -18.18
CA VAL A 387 -12.95 -20.30 -19.54
C VAL A 387 -14.10 -20.27 -20.55
N VAL A 388 -14.03 -19.33 -21.50
CA VAL A 388 -15.04 -19.18 -22.56
C VAL A 388 -14.37 -19.34 -23.91
N PHE A 389 -14.85 -20.31 -24.69
CA PHE A 389 -14.38 -20.55 -26.06
C PHE A 389 -15.24 -19.77 -27.07
N THR A 390 -14.64 -18.83 -27.79
CA THR A 390 -15.25 -18.10 -28.90
C THR A 390 -14.95 -18.78 -30.23
N HIS A 391 -15.66 -18.39 -31.30
CA HIS A 391 -15.52 -19.01 -32.62
C HIS A 391 -15.91 -20.51 -32.63
N GLY A 392 -16.94 -20.87 -31.85
CA GLY A 392 -17.46 -22.23 -31.78
C GLY A 392 -18.06 -22.74 -33.09
N ASP A 393 -18.37 -21.85 -34.02
CA ASP A 393 -18.79 -22.16 -35.40
C ASP A 393 -17.72 -22.90 -36.21
N PHE A 394 -16.45 -22.86 -35.77
CA PHE A 394 -15.36 -23.64 -36.37
C PHE A 394 -15.25 -25.07 -35.82
N LEU A 395 -16.03 -25.44 -34.80
CA LEU A 395 -16.09 -26.82 -34.36
C LEU A 395 -16.74 -27.67 -35.46
N PRO A 396 -16.19 -28.87 -35.76
CA PRO A 396 -16.82 -29.76 -36.71
C PRO A 396 -18.26 -30.06 -36.25
N HIS A 397 -19.21 -29.99 -37.18
CA HIS A 397 -20.56 -30.47 -36.91
C HIS A 397 -20.46 -31.95 -36.53
N GLY A 398 -20.83 -32.26 -35.29
CA GLY A 398 -20.81 -33.61 -34.72
C GLY A 398 -21.80 -34.56 -35.38
#